data_AF-A9NZ30-F1
#
_entry.id   AF-A9NZ30-F1
#
_cell.length_a   1.000
_cell.length_b   1.000
_cell.length_c   1.000
_cell.angle_alpha   90.00
_cell.angle_beta   90.00
_cell.angle_gamma   90.00
#
_symmetry.space_group_name_H-M   'P 1'
#
loop_
_entity.id
_entity.type
_entity.pdbx_description
1 polymer ?
#
loop_
_entity_poly.entity_id
_entity_poly.type
_entity_poly.pdbx_seq_one_letter_code
_entity_poly.pdbx_strand_id
1 'polypeptide(L)'
;MLESINTNVRVVVATLGGTLGAATRPENWKNLHAGLTVWLSQSEAKDEASAEEEARMAKQSENQAYAMADVIVKLGGWDSDAARPAAEGCLRALKCLLESDKELPGKKSLYIRMGCRGDWPNLLPPGWNPSEKDAQVATA
;
A
#
# COMPACT_ATOMS: atom_id res chain seq x y z
N MET A 1 -12.19 -26.23 -13.55
CA MET A 1 -13.08 -25.60 -12.53
C MET A 1 -12.23 -24.72 -11.61
N LEU A 2 -11.71 -23.60 -12.12
CA LEU A 2 -10.79 -22.69 -11.39
C LEU A 2 -11.16 -21.21 -11.55
N GLU A 3 -12.24 -20.89 -12.25
CA GLU A 3 -12.67 -19.52 -12.54
C GLU A 3 -13.43 -18.85 -11.38
N SER A 4 -13.70 -19.58 -10.28
CA SER A 4 -14.61 -19.13 -9.22
C SER A 4 -13.92 -18.54 -7.97
N ILE A 5 -12.59 -18.41 -7.92
CA ILE A 5 -11.90 -17.96 -6.69
C ILE A 5 -11.57 -16.45 -6.70
N ASN A 6 -11.68 -15.76 -7.85
CA ASN A 6 -11.08 -14.43 -8.03
C ASN A 6 -12.07 -13.27 -8.27
N THR A 7 -13.23 -13.28 -7.62
CA THR A 7 -14.14 -12.11 -7.58
C THR A 7 -14.04 -11.30 -6.29
N ASN A 8 -13.29 -11.78 -5.29
CA ASN A 8 -13.19 -11.13 -3.98
C ASN A 8 -11.89 -10.34 -3.87
N VAL A 9 -11.99 -9.01 -3.88
CA VAL A 9 -10.89 -8.12 -3.49
C VAL A 9 -10.69 -8.26 -1.98
N ARG A 10 -9.57 -8.84 -1.56
CA ARG A 10 -9.22 -8.98 -0.15
C ARG A 10 -8.55 -7.69 0.32
N VAL A 11 -9.17 -6.98 1.26
CA VAL A 11 -8.56 -5.83 1.94
C VAL A 11 -7.84 -6.37 3.17
N VAL A 12 -6.53 -6.14 3.25
CA VAL A 12 -5.73 -6.48 4.44
C VAL A 12 -5.40 -5.18 5.16
N VAL A 13 -5.86 -5.05 6.40
CA VAL A 13 -5.51 -3.96 7.31
C VAL A 13 -4.56 -4.54 8.36
N ALA A 14 -3.31 -4.08 8.38
CA ALA A 14 -2.30 -4.57 9.32
C ALA A 14 -1.58 -3.38 9.98
N THR A 15 -1.30 -3.50 11.28
CA THR A 15 -0.43 -2.56 11.98
C THR A 15 1.02 -3.06 11.93
N LEU A 16 1.93 -2.10 11.91
CA LEU A 16 3.31 -2.31 11.52
C LEU A 16 4.19 -1.71 12.60
N GLY A 17 4.15 -2.35 13.77
CA GLY A 17 4.63 -1.80 15.02
C GLY A 17 6.12 -1.43 15.04
N GLY A 18 6.47 -0.20 14.65
CA GLY A 18 7.79 0.40 14.89
C GLY A 18 8.98 -0.42 14.38
N THR A 19 10.16 -0.21 14.98
CA THR A 19 11.44 -0.83 14.58
C THR A 19 11.45 -2.36 14.64
N LEU A 20 10.60 -2.95 15.48
CA LEU A 20 10.45 -4.39 15.66
C LEU A 20 9.25 -4.98 14.91
N GLY A 21 8.48 -4.14 14.22
CA GLY A 21 7.24 -4.52 13.57
C GLY A 21 7.53 -5.32 12.32
N ALA A 22 6.64 -6.24 11.99
CA ALA A 22 6.77 -7.06 10.78
C ALA A 22 7.07 -6.22 9.52
N ALA A 23 6.62 -4.96 9.46
CA ALA A 23 6.87 -3.97 8.39
C ALA A 23 8.31 -3.62 8.07
N THR A 24 9.20 -3.60 9.06
CA THR A 24 10.61 -3.22 8.84
C THR A 24 11.40 -4.33 8.17
N ARG A 25 10.71 -5.43 7.89
CA ARG A 25 11.20 -6.66 7.27
C ARG A 25 10.44 -6.89 5.96
N PRO A 26 10.84 -6.24 4.86
CA PRO A 26 10.18 -6.37 3.55
C PRO A 26 9.98 -7.83 3.13
N GLU A 27 10.89 -8.71 3.54
CA GLU A 27 10.84 -10.15 3.32
C GLU A 27 9.61 -10.85 3.91
N ASN A 28 8.98 -10.27 4.93
CA ASN A 28 7.74 -10.79 5.54
C ASN A 28 6.48 -10.38 4.77
N TRP A 29 6.58 -9.39 3.88
CA TRP A 29 5.47 -8.85 3.10
C TRP A 29 5.60 -9.10 1.60
N LYS A 30 6.74 -9.63 1.15
CA LYS A 30 6.99 -9.96 -0.27
C LYS A 30 5.90 -10.83 -0.92
N ASN A 31 5.12 -11.55 -0.10
CA ASN A 31 4.01 -12.42 -0.52
C ASN A 31 2.63 -11.95 -0.02
N LEU A 32 2.52 -10.75 0.58
CA LEU A 32 1.23 -10.22 1.00
C LEU A 32 0.48 -9.66 -0.22
N HIS A 33 -0.21 -10.55 -0.91
CA HIS A 33 -1.06 -10.19 -2.04
C HIS A 33 -2.42 -9.69 -1.53
N ALA A 34 -2.46 -8.43 -1.11
CA ALA A 34 -3.71 -7.73 -0.81
C ALA A 34 -4.28 -7.09 -2.08
N GLY A 35 -5.60 -7.02 -2.15
CA GLY A 35 -6.33 -6.26 -3.16
C GLY A 35 -6.04 -4.78 -3.03
N LEU A 36 -6.06 -4.21 -1.82
CA LEU A 36 -5.55 -2.87 -1.53
C LEU A 36 -4.85 -2.92 -0.17
N THR A 37 -3.73 -2.22 -0.06
CA THR A 37 -2.94 -2.09 1.16
C THR A 37 -3.16 -0.72 1.78
N VAL A 38 -3.70 -0.68 2.99
CA VAL A 38 -3.82 0.56 3.78
C VAL A 38 -2.80 0.54 4.90
N TRP A 39 -1.96 1.57 4.95
CA TRP A 39 -0.97 1.76 5.99
C TRP A 39 -1.52 2.65 7.10
N LEU A 40 -1.50 2.17 8.34
CA LEU A 40 -1.82 2.98 9.51
C LEU A 40 -0.52 3.42 10.20
N SER A 41 -0.36 4.72 10.43
CA SER A 41 0.75 5.27 11.21
C SER A 41 0.27 6.35 12.15
N GLN A 42 0.95 6.51 13.27
CA GLN A 42 0.68 7.61 14.17
C GLN A 42 1.17 8.92 13.54
N SER A 43 0.37 9.98 13.69
CA SER A 43 0.71 11.33 13.28
C SER A 43 1.28 12.12 14.45
N GLU A 44 2.22 13.01 14.17
CA GLU A 44 2.65 14.02 15.14
C GLU A 44 1.89 15.35 14.95
N ALA A 45 1.18 15.48 13.83
CA ALA A 45 0.30 16.58 13.51
C ALA A 45 -0.80 16.81 14.56
N LYS A 46 -1.13 18.09 14.75
CA LYS A 46 -2.21 18.54 15.66
C LYS A 46 -3.54 18.79 14.95
N ASP A 47 -3.53 18.75 13.62
CA ASP A 47 -4.68 19.02 12.76
C ASP A 47 -4.67 18.09 11.52
N GLU A 48 -5.85 17.95 10.90
CA GLU A 48 -6.06 17.00 9.80
C GLU A 48 -5.26 17.37 8.54
N ALA A 49 -5.10 18.66 8.23
CA ALA A 49 -4.36 19.09 7.03
C ALA A 49 -2.87 18.76 7.16
N SER A 50 -2.28 19.00 8.32
CA SER A 50 -0.91 18.62 8.63
C SER A 50 -0.73 17.09 8.59
N ALA A 51 -1.71 16.32 9.08
CA ALA A 51 -1.66 14.86 9.02
C ALA A 51 -1.75 14.32 7.58
N GLU A 52 -2.58 14.95 6.73
CA GLU A 52 -2.67 14.60 5.31
C GLU A 52 -1.34 14.86 4.58
N GLU A 53 -0.68 15.98 4.88
CA GLU A 53 0.65 16.28 4.33
C GLU A 53 1.71 15.29 4.83
N GLU A 54 1.70 14.90 6.10
CA GLU A 54 2.58 13.83 6.61
C GLU A 54 2.37 12.50 5.85
N ALA A 55 1.13 12.15 5.53
CA ALA A 55 0.81 10.95 4.74
C ALA A 55 1.37 11.07 3.31
N ARG A 56 1.21 12.25 2.67
CA ARG A 56 1.73 12.54 1.33
C ARG A 56 3.26 12.45 1.30
N MET A 57 3.93 13.02 2.30
CA MET A 57 5.39 12.99 2.40
C MET A 57 5.91 11.58 2.70
N ALA A 58 5.23 10.81 3.57
CA ALA A 58 5.57 9.42 3.83
C ALA A 58 5.51 8.57 2.55
N LYS A 59 4.52 8.81 1.69
CA LYS A 59 4.38 8.12 0.39
C LYS A 59 5.56 8.36 -0.56
N GLN A 60 6.22 9.50 -0.43
CA GLN A 60 7.38 9.91 -1.24
C GLN A 60 8.73 9.55 -0.58
N SER A 61 8.70 8.98 0.63
CA SER A 61 9.92 8.62 1.36
C SER A 61 10.60 7.38 0.77
N GLU A 62 11.90 7.22 1.06
CA GLU A 62 12.69 6.04 0.68
C GLU A 62 12.25 4.75 1.40
N ASN A 63 11.33 4.84 2.36
CA ASN A 63 10.79 3.68 3.05
C ASN A 63 9.87 2.89 2.10
N GLN A 64 10.36 1.74 1.64
CA GLN A 64 9.64 0.83 0.75
C GLN A 64 8.24 0.48 1.27
N ALA A 65 8.06 0.40 2.58
CA ALA A 65 6.79 0.03 3.19
C ALA A 65 5.71 1.10 2.95
N TYR A 66 6.07 2.39 3.04
CA TYR A 66 5.20 3.50 2.66
C TYR A 66 5.04 3.61 1.14
N ALA A 67 6.12 3.44 0.39
CA ALA A 67 6.10 3.51 -1.07
C ALA A 67 5.16 2.43 -1.68
N MET A 68 5.07 1.24 -1.07
CA MET A 68 4.26 0.12 -1.55
C MET A 68 2.80 0.12 -1.08
N ALA A 69 2.45 0.92 -0.06
CA ALA A 69 1.06 1.03 0.41
C ALA A 69 0.16 1.71 -0.63
N ASP A 70 -1.07 1.26 -0.87
CA ASP A 70 -1.98 1.96 -1.77
C ASP A 70 -2.50 3.26 -1.13
N VAL A 71 -2.69 3.24 0.19
CA VAL A 71 -3.16 4.37 1.00
C VAL A 71 -2.35 4.46 2.27
N ILE A 72 -2.07 5.67 2.75
CA ILE A 72 -1.50 5.93 4.08
C ILE A 72 -2.54 6.73 4.88
N VAL A 73 -2.85 6.26 6.08
CA VAL A 73 -3.75 6.90 7.04
C VAL A 73 -2.96 7.24 8.29
N LYS A 74 -3.11 8.50 8.73
CA LYS A 74 -2.45 9.08 9.89
C LYS A 74 -3.45 9.16 11.04
N LEU A 75 -3.11 8.54 12.17
CA LEU A 75 -3.97 8.46 13.36
C LEU A 75 -3.37 9.25 14.50
N GLY A 76 -4.20 9.88 15.34
CA GLY A 76 -3.73 10.63 16.52
C GLY A 76 -3.15 9.74 17.64
N GLY A 77 -3.41 8.44 17.62
CA GLY A 77 -2.97 7.51 18.66
C GLY A 77 -3.43 6.06 18.46
N TRP A 78 -3.08 5.20 19.41
CA TRP A 78 -3.39 3.76 19.43
C TRP A 78 -4.18 3.33 20.68
N ASP A 79 -4.95 4.24 21.26
CA ASP A 79 -5.80 3.96 22.42
C ASP A 79 -6.95 2.99 22.07
N SER A 80 -7.62 2.45 23.09
CA SER A 80 -8.69 1.46 22.89
C SER A 80 -9.84 1.97 22.00
N ASP A 81 -10.03 3.29 21.98
CA ASP A 81 -11.07 3.93 21.16
C ASP A 81 -10.58 4.24 19.74
N ALA A 82 -9.31 4.01 19.41
CA ALA A 82 -8.72 4.24 18.09
C ALA A 82 -9.25 3.30 17.00
N ALA A 83 -9.86 2.16 17.36
CA ALA A 83 -10.32 1.16 16.39
C ALA A 83 -11.40 1.71 15.43
N ARG A 84 -12.38 2.47 15.95
CA ARG A 84 -13.43 3.07 15.12
C ARG A 84 -12.87 4.19 14.22
N PRO A 85 -12.14 5.19 14.73
CA PRO A 85 -11.47 6.20 13.91
C PRO A 85 -10.55 5.61 12.85
N ALA A 86 -9.80 4.55 13.18
CA ALA A 86 -8.94 3.86 12.22
C ALA A 86 -9.75 3.22 11.08
N ALA A 87 -10.85 2.52 11.41
CA ALA A 87 -11.73 1.93 10.41
C ALA A 87 -12.38 3.00 9.51
N GLU A 88 -12.89 4.08 10.09
CA GLU A 88 -13.50 5.20 9.36
C GLU A 88 -12.49 5.91 8.44
N GLY A 89 -11.28 6.17 8.94
CA GLY A 89 -10.18 6.73 8.17
C GLY A 89 -9.78 5.84 6.99
N CYS A 90 -9.62 4.53 7.23
CA CYS A 90 -9.34 3.55 6.17
C CYS A 90 -10.42 3.56 5.09
N LEU A 91 -11.70 3.50 5.47
CA LEU A 91 -12.81 3.45 4.52
C LEU A 91 -12.92 4.75 3.71
N ARG A 92 -12.74 5.91 4.37
CA ARG A 92 -12.73 7.21 3.70
C ARG A 92 -11.60 7.29 2.68
N ALA A 93 -10.40 6.91 3.08
CA ALA A 93 -9.23 7.02 2.21
C ALA A 93 -9.29 6.01 1.04
N LEU A 94 -9.80 4.80 1.27
CA LEU A 94 -10.10 3.84 0.19
C LEU A 94 -11.15 4.39 -0.78
N LYS A 95 -12.20 5.04 -0.28
CA LYS A 95 -13.20 5.70 -1.13
C LYS A 95 -12.56 6.77 -2.00
N CYS A 96 -11.80 7.70 -1.41
CA CYS A 96 -11.12 8.76 -2.15
C CYS A 96 -10.18 8.20 -3.23
N LEU A 97 -9.43 7.15 -2.90
CA LEU A 97 -8.54 6.47 -3.85
C LEU A 97 -9.32 5.90 -5.04
N LEU A 98 -10.41 5.17 -4.79
CA LEU A 98 -11.26 4.59 -5.84
C LEU A 98 -11.99 5.64 -6.69
N GLU A 99 -12.36 6.78 -6.09
CA GLU A 99 -12.96 7.90 -6.82
C GLU A 99 -11.93 8.64 -7.69
N SER A 100 -10.66 8.70 -7.25
CA SER A 100 -9.57 9.35 -7.98
C SER A 100 -9.10 8.58 -9.22
N ASP A 101 -9.11 7.24 -9.17
CA ASP A 101 -8.80 6.37 -10.30
C ASP A 101 -9.83 5.24 -10.41
N LYS A 102 -10.80 5.43 -11.30
CA LYS A 102 -11.89 4.46 -11.54
C LYS A 102 -11.38 3.13 -12.12
N GLU A 103 -10.21 3.12 -12.75
CA GLU A 103 -9.61 1.92 -13.33
C GLU A 103 -8.74 1.16 -12.33
N LEU A 104 -8.48 1.74 -11.16
CA LEU A 104 -7.62 1.16 -10.14
C LEU A 104 -7.95 -0.30 -9.81
N PRO A 105 -9.22 -0.71 -9.61
CA PRO A 105 -9.54 -2.12 -9.33
C PRO A 105 -9.10 -3.05 -10.47
N GLY A 106 -9.27 -2.61 -11.72
CA GLY A 106 -8.87 -3.36 -12.91
C GLY A 106 -7.35 -3.49 -13.01
N LYS A 107 -6.63 -2.38 -12.87
CA LYS A 107 -5.15 -2.33 -12.86
C LYS A 107 -4.59 -3.23 -11.76
N LYS A 108 -5.14 -3.13 -10.55
CA LYS A 108 -4.69 -3.91 -9.40
C LYS A 108 -5.00 -5.41 -9.56
N SER A 109 -6.16 -5.75 -10.10
CA SER A 109 -6.49 -7.14 -10.45
C SER A 109 -5.52 -7.72 -11.47
N LEU A 110 -5.16 -6.93 -12.49
CA LEU A 110 -4.17 -7.33 -13.48
C LEU A 110 -2.77 -7.52 -12.86
N TYR A 111 -2.32 -6.58 -12.03
CA TYR A 111 -1.06 -6.67 -11.29
C TYR A 111 -0.94 -7.97 -10.49
N ILE A 112 -2.00 -8.33 -9.76
CA ILE A 112 -2.05 -9.56 -8.97
C ILE A 112 -2.00 -10.79 -9.87
N ARG A 113 -2.77 -10.83 -10.96
CA ARG A 113 -2.74 -11.95 -11.93
C ARG A 113 -1.40 -12.11 -12.62
N MET A 114 -0.66 -11.02 -12.80
CA MET A 114 0.70 -11.01 -13.34
C MET A 114 1.77 -11.38 -12.30
N GLY A 115 1.38 -11.77 -11.09
CA GLY A 115 2.30 -12.25 -10.05
C GLY A 115 2.97 -11.16 -9.22
N CYS A 116 2.39 -9.96 -9.16
CA CYS A 116 2.91 -8.84 -8.35
C CYS A 116 4.39 -8.49 -8.66
N ARG A 117 4.69 -8.20 -9.92
CA ARG A 117 6.05 -8.07 -10.47
C ARG A 117 6.88 -6.89 -9.94
N GLY A 118 6.37 -6.10 -9.00
CA GLY A 118 7.07 -4.93 -8.44
C GLY A 118 6.99 -3.65 -9.29
N ASP A 119 6.21 -3.65 -10.36
CA ASP A 119 5.91 -2.47 -11.19
C ASP A 119 4.67 -1.69 -10.73
N TRP A 120 4.02 -2.09 -9.63
CA TRP A 120 2.91 -1.32 -9.07
C TRP A 120 3.37 0.06 -8.54
N PRO A 121 2.63 1.17 -8.77
CA PRO A 121 1.33 1.26 -9.46
C PRO A 121 1.41 1.43 -10.99
N ASN A 122 2.59 1.65 -11.55
CA ASN A 122 2.80 1.93 -12.96
C ASN A 122 3.12 0.64 -13.75
N LEU A 123 2.07 -0.09 -14.11
CA LEU A 123 2.21 -1.38 -14.79
C LEU A 123 3.01 -1.26 -16.08
N LEU A 124 4.05 -2.07 -16.19
CA LEU A 124 4.94 -2.12 -17.34
C LEU A 124 4.47 -3.16 -18.35
N PRO A 125 4.85 -3.03 -19.64
CA PRO A 125 4.38 -3.91 -20.70
C PRO A 125 4.60 -5.40 -20.42
N PRO A 126 3.84 -6.29 -21.09
CA PRO A 126 4.13 -7.71 -21.11
C PRO A 126 5.56 -7.96 -21.58
N GLY A 127 6.31 -8.82 -20.87
CA GLY A 127 7.71 -9.12 -21.18
C GLY A 127 8.75 -8.26 -20.46
N TRP A 128 8.36 -7.20 -19.76
CA TRP A 128 9.28 -6.46 -18.89
C TRP A 128 9.70 -7.29 -17.67
N ASN A 129 11.01 -7.30 -17.37
CA ASN A 129 11.59 -8.02 -16.24
C ASN A 129 12.17 -7.04 -15.18
N PRO A 130 11.71 -7.08 -13.92
CA PRO A 130 12.22 -6.23 -12.85
C PRO A 130 13.73 -6.40 -12.58
N SER A 131 14.28 -7.59 -12.83
CA SER A 131 15.70 -7.90 -12.58
C SER A 131 16.66 -7.24 -13.58
N GLU A 132 16.17 -6.72 -14.70
CA GLU A 132 17.01 -6.04 -15.70
C GLU A 132 17.39 -4.61 -15.29
N LYS A 133 16.70 -4.01 -14.30
CA LYS A 133 17.06 -2.69 -13.75
C LYS A 133 18.41 -2.70 -13.03
N ASP A 134 18.80 -3.83 -12.45
CA ASP A 134 20.09 -3.95 -11.76
C ASP A 134 21.27 -4.12 -12.73
N ALA A 135 21.02 -4.43 -14.00
CA ALA A 135 22.06 -4.61 -15.02
C ALA A 135 22.60 -3.29 -15.60
N GLN A 136 21.85 -2.19 -15.49
CA GLN A 136 22.29 -0.88 -16.02
C GLN A 136 23.05 -0.02 -15.00
N VAL A 137 22.98 -0.34 -13.70
CA VAL A 137 23.72 0.39 -12.64
C VAL A 137 25.12 -0.19 -12.40
N ALA A 138 25.39 -1.41 -12.86
CA ALA A 138 26.68 -2.08 -12.67
C ALA A 138 27.75 -1.75 -13.74
N THR A 139 27.48 -0.83 -14.69
CA THR A 139 28.42 -0.50 -15.77
C THR A 139 28.59 1.02 -16.01
N ALA A 140 28.51 1.83 -14.94
CA ALA A 140 28.88 3.24 -14.99
C ALA A 140 29.97 3.55 -13.95
#